data_AF-A0A1M5NBJ1-F1
#
_entry.id   AF-A0A1M5NBJ1-F1
#
_cell.length_a   1.000
_cell.length_b   1.000
_cell.length_c   1.000
_cell.angle_alpha   90.00
_cell.angle_beta   90.00
_cell.angle_gamma   90.00
#
_symmetry.space_group_name_H-M   'P 1'
#
loop_
_entity.id
_entity.type
_entity.pdbx_description
1 polymer ?
#
loop_
_entity_poly.entity_id
_entity_poly.type
_entity_poly.pdbx_seq_one_letter_code
_entity_poly.pdbx_strand_id
1 'polypeptide(L)'
;MPKKLSRKLLAPVLLILFTFSGVINLSAADNPYGLDNLRLGSRGTYVQNLQRDLTFLGYDTKGVDGIFGSNTYSAVVRFQRDHNLYPDGIVGRQTKEVLSRKIAARTYTVRAGDTLYKISLKYGTSVNAVKQANNLKSDMIYPGQVLLIPSSGTTTPSRGGIRYPEAADWWTDVQYVFTRGSIATVTDVDTGISYQVRRKGGTNHADCEPLTKADTAKMKQIYGGQWSWARRAVIVSVNGRVFAASQNGMPHGLYDIYDNNFDGHFCIHFKNSRTHGTNRVDEAHQAAVMKAAGYRI
;
A
#
# COMPACT_ATOMS: atom_id res chain seq x y z
N MET A 1 -42.53 -36.21 -35.66
CA MET A 1 -41.63 -35.63 -34.64
C MET A 1 -42.17 -34.29 -34.15
N PRO A 2 -42.63 -34.21 -32.90
CA PRO A 2 -42.59 -32.96 -32.12
C PRO A 2 -41.97 -33.17 -30.72
N LYS A 3 -41.25 -32.15 -30.26
CA LYS A 3 -40.40 -32.10 -29.05
C LYS A 3 -41.21 -32.22 -27.74
N LYS A 4 -40.77 -33.07 -26.81
CA LYS A 4 -41.16 -32.98 -25.38
C LYS A 4 -40.60 -31.67 -24.80
N LEU A 5 -41.47 -30.71 -24.46
CA LEU A 5 -41.14 -29.64 -23.52
C LEU A 5 -41.23 -30.21 -22.10
N SER A 6 -40.10 -30.36 -21.41
CA SER A 6 -40.11 -30.48 -19.95
C SER A 6 -40.25 -29.08 -19.35
N ARG A 7 -41.37 -28.84 -18.65
CA ARG A 7 -41.50 -27.67 -17.77
C ARG A 7 -40.50 -27.84 -16.63
N LYS A 8 -39.41 -27.08 -16.66
CA LYS A 8 -38.56 -26.88 -15.48
C LYS A 8 -39.38 -26.09 -14.45
N LEU A 9 -39.64 -26.70 -13.28
CA LEU A 9 -40.08 -25.96 -12.11
C LEU A 9 -39.03 -24.91 -11.78
N LEU A 10 -39.43 -23.63 -11.84
CA LEU A 10 -38.69 -22.55 -11.19
C LEU A 10 -38.90 -22.72 -9.68
N ALA A 11 -37.87 -23.19 -8.97
CA ALA A 11 -37.82 -23.04 -7.53
C ALA A 11 -37.73 -21.53 -7.21
N PRO A 12 -38.53 -20.99 -6.28
CA PRO A 12 -38.38 -19.60 -5.88
C PRO A 12 -37.01 -19.46 -5.19
N VAL A 13 -36.13 -18.67 -5.78
CA VAL A 13 -34.91 -18.18 -5.12
C VAL A 13 -35.39 -17.26 -4.01
N LEU A 14 -35.44 -17.81 -2.79
CA LEU A 14 -35.66 -17.02 -1.58
C LEU A 14 -34.43 -16.13 -1.40
N LEU A 15 -34.51 -14.91 -1.93
CA LEU A 15 -33.53 -13.86 -1.69
C LEU A 15 -33.65 -13.47 -0.21
N ILE A 16 -32.87 -14.10 0.65
CA ILE A 16 -32.71 -13.67 2.03
C ILE A 16 -31.94 -12.34 1.99
N LEU A 17 -32.67 -11.25 1.80
CA LEU A 17 -32.23 -9.91 2.16
C LEU A 17 -32.08 -9.91 3.69
N PHE A 18 -30.88 -10.18 4.18
CA PHE A 18 -30.51 -9.83 5.54
C PHE A 18 -30.49 -8.31 5.63
N THR A 19 -31.63 -7.71 5.95
CA THR A 19 -31.65 -6.36 6.50
C THR A 19 -30.96 -6.46 7.86
N PHE A 20 -29.69 -6.07 7.90
CA PHE A 20 -28.92 -6.01 9.14
C PHE A 20 -29.42 -4.79 9.95
N SER A 21 -30.64 -4.89 10.49
CA SER A 21 -31.21 -3.96 11.47
C SER A 21 -30.78 -4.38 12.88
N GLY A 22 -29.50 -4.72 13.04
CA GLY A 22 -28.88 -4.95 14.33
C GLY A 22 -28.26 -3.65 14.82
N VAL A 23 -28.99 -2.92 15.67
CA VAL A 23 -28.40 -1.87 16.50
C VAL A 23 -27.39 -2.59 17.40
N ILE A 24 -26.10 -2.45 17.11
CA ILE A 24 -25.03 -2.95 17.97
C ILE A 24 -25.13 -2.12 19.26
N ASN A 25 -25.72 -2.70 20.31
CA ASN A 25 -25.60 -2.19 21.66
C ASN A 25 -24.15 -2.40 22.10
N LEU A 26 -23.28 -1.47 21.74
CA LEU A 26 -21.95 -1.37 22.33
C LEU A 26 -22.16 -1.05 23.81
N SER A 27 -21.72 -1.93 24.71
CA SER A 27 -21.85 -1.68 26.14
C SER A 27 -21.12 -0.36 26.48
N ALA A 28 -21.61 0.36 27.49
CA ALA A 28 -20.98 1.59 27.97
C ALA A 28 -19.48 1.40 28.34
N ALA A 29 -19.07 0.17 28.67
CA ALA A 29 -17.71 -0.19 29.00
C ALA A 29 -16.78 -0.32 27.79
N ASP A 30 -17.32 -0.49 26.58
CA ASP A 30 -16.56 -0.76 25.35
C ASP A 30 -16.51 0.43 24.38
N ASN A 31 -17.08 1.59 24.73
CA ASN A 31 -17.03 2.76 23.86
C ASN A 31 -15.64 3.42 23.92
N PRO A 32 -14.83 3.36 22.85
CA PRO A 32 -13.46 3.88 22.86
C PRO A 32 -13.40 5.42 23.01
N TYR A 33 -14.54 6.10 22.93
CA TYR A 33 -14.67 7.56 23.04
C TYR A 33 -15.39 8.02 24.32
N GLY A 34 -15.62 7.10 25.28
CA GLY A 34 -16.29 7.39 26.54
C GLY A 34 -17.78 7.71 26.39
N LEU A 35 -18.46 8.00 27.50
CA LEU A 35 -19.90 8.33 27.50
C LEU A 35 -20.14 9.81 27.16
N ASP A 36 -19.32 10.71 27.69
CA ASP A 36 -19.46 12.15 27.50
C ASP A 36 -19.09 12.61 26.08
N ASN A 37 -19.71 13.69 25.62
CA ASN A 37 -19.37 14.28 24.33
C ASN A 37 -17.94 14.84 24.35
N LEU A 38 -17.15 14.53 23.33
CA LEU A 38 -15.85 15.16 23.12
C LEU A 38 -16.03 16.40 22.23
N ARG A 39 -15.36 17.50 22.59
CA ARG A 39 -15.47 18.80 21.91
C ARG A 39 -14.21 19.62 22.13
N LEU A 40 -14.12 20.78 21.47
CA LEU A 40 -13.00 21.71 21.67
C LEU A 40 -12.75 21.96 23.18
N GLY A 41 -11.51 21.75 23.61
CA GLY A 41 -11.09 21.86 25.01
C GLY A 41 -11.13 20.54 25.80
N SER A 42 -11.82 19.50 25.34
CA SER A 42 -11.74 18.15 25.94
C SER A 42 -10.30 17.64 25.95
N ARG A 43 -9.94 16.85 26.97
CA ARG A 43 -8.60 16.26 27.12
C ARG A 43 -8.66 14.81 27.61
N GLY A 44 -7.60 14.06 27.35
CA GLY A 44 -7.37 12.73 27.93
C GLY A 44 -7.41 11.58 26.92
N THR A 45 -7.48 10.36 27.44
CA THR A 45 -7.34 9.11 26.65
C THR A 45 -8.42 8.94 25.59
N TYR A 46 -9.66 9.36 25.87
CA TYR A 46 -10.74 9.32 24.87
C TYR A 46 -10.48 10.25 23.68
N VAL A 47 -9.82 11.40 23.91
CA VAL A 47 -9.40 12.29 22.83
C VAL A 47 -8.24 11.66 22.05
N GLN A 48 -7.31 10.98 22.71
CA GLN A 48 -6.23 10.25 22.03
C GLN A 48 -6.79 9.14 21.12
N ASN A 49 -7.79 8.40 21.59
CA ASN A 49 -8.48 7.38 20.79
C ASN A 49 -9.17 8.00 19.57
N LEU A 50 -9.91 9.08 19.78
CA LEU A 50 -10.52 9.85 18.69
C LEU A 50 -9.48 10.30 17.65
N GLN A 51 -8.39 10.91 18.09
CA GLN A 51 -7.34 11.42 17.19
C GLN A 51 -6.68 10.30 16.37
N ARG A 52 -6.40 9.15 17.02
CA ARG A 52 -5.86 7.96 16.37
C ARG A 52 -6.80 7.43 15.30
N ASP A 53 -8.08 7.27 15.64
CA ASP A 53 -9.09 6.70 14.75
C ASP A 53 -9.41 7.62 13.58
N LEU A 54 -9.54 8.93 13.82
CA LEU A 54 -9.68 9.92 12.76
C LEU A 54 -8.48 9.90 11.82
N THR A 55 -7.26 9.91 12.36
CA THR A 55 -6.04 9.85 11.54
C THR A 55 -5.97 8.55 10.74
N PHE A 56 -6.32 7.41 11.34
CA PHE A 56 -6.39 6.11 10.66
C PHE A 56 -7.42 6.11 9.51
N LEU A 57 -8.53 6.80 9.67
CA LEU A 57 -9.55 6.97 8.63
C LEU A 57 -9.21 8.06 7.59
N GLY A 58 -8.06 8.73 7.73
CA GLY A 58 -7.56 9.74 6.79
C GLY A 58 -7.88 11.19 7.16
N TYR A 59 -8.44 11.43 8.35
CA TYR A 59 -8.71 12.77 8.89
C TYR A 59 -7.57 13.19 9.81
N ASP A 60 -6.52 13.75 9.24
CA ASP A 60 -5.28 14.12 9.93
C ASP A 60 -5.52 15.13 11.07
N THR A 61 -5.22 14.71 12.31
CA THR A 61 -5.32 15.54 13.51
C THR A 61 -4.03 16.27 13.88
N LYS A 62 -2.97 16.13 13.07
CA LYS A 62 -1.61 16.68 13.29
C LYS A 62 -0.92 16.17 14.56
N GLY A 63 -1.32 14.98 15.00
CA GLY A 63 -0.76 14.32 16.18
C GLY A 63 -1.83 13.70 17.07
N VAL A 64 -1.36 12.94 18.07
CA VAL A 64 -2.18 12.27 19.09
C VAL A 64 -1.68 12.71 20.46
N ASP A 65 -2.01 13.94 20.85
CA ASP A 65 -1.60 14.56 22.11
C ASP A 65 -2.66 14.43 23.22
N GLY A 66 -3.87 13.99 22.86
CA GLY A 66 -5.00 13.91 23.78
C GLY A 66 -5.62 15.26 24.11
N ILE A 67 -5.37 16.29 23.31
CA ILE A 67 -5.96 17.62 23.44
C ILE A 67 -6.87 17.87 22.25
N PHE A 68 -8.16 18.09 22.51
CA PHE A 68 -9.11 18.41 21.45
C PHE A 68 -8.96 19.90 21.10
N GLY A 69 -7.95 20.22 20.31
CA GLY A 69 -7.66 21.56 19.80
C GLY A 69 -8.29 21.84 18.43
N SER A 70 -7.85 22.92 17.79
CA SER A 70 -8.34 23.36 16.47
C SER A 70 -8.13 22.33 15.36
N ASN A 71 -7.02 21.58 15.40
CA ASN A 71 -6.75 20.51 14.43
C ASN A 71 -7.72 19.34 14.57
N THR A 72 -7.95 18.87 15.80
CA THR A 72 -8.93 17.80 16.09
C THR A 72 -10.35 18.24 15.75
N TYR A 73 -10.72 19.49 16.09
CA TYR A 73 -12.00 20.08 15.69
C TYR A 73 -12.18 20.05 14.17
N SER A 74 -11.17 20.50 13.42
CA SER A 74 -11.21 20.50 11.96
C SER A 74 -11.37 19.10 11.37
N ALA A 75 -10.69 18.10 11.96
CA ALA A 75 -10.81 16.71 11.54
C ALA A 75 -12.20 16.13 11.82
N VAL A 76 -12.79 16.41 12.99
CA VAL A 76 -14.16 15.98 13.33
C VAL A 76 -15.18 16.61 12.39
N VAL A 77 -15.09 17.92 12.12
CA VAL A 77 -15.99 18.61 11.18
C VAL A 77 -15.90 18.00 9.78
N ARG A 78 -14.69 17.68 9.30
CA ARG A 78 -14.51 17.00 8.00
C ARG A 78 -15.15 15.60 8.00
N PHE A 79 -14.88 14.80 9.03
CA PHE A 79 -15.49 13.49 9.20
C PHE A 79 -17.02 13.54 9.20
N GLN A 80 -17.59 14.51 9.92
CA GLN A 80 -19.04 14.71 9.96
C GLN A 80 -19.61 15.04 8.58
N ARG A 81 -18.98 15.98 7.84
CA ARG A 81 -19.40 16.34 6.47
C ARG A 81 -19.37 15.14 5.54
N ASP A 82 -18.26 14.41 5.52
CA ASP A 82 -18.04 13.28 4.60
C ASP A 82 -18.95 12.07 4.90
N HIS A 83 -19.61 12.07 6.07
CA HIS A 83 -20.54 11.04 6.49
C HIS A 83 -21.97 11.56 6.72
N ASN A 84 -22.31 12.72 6.15
CA ASN A 84 -23.65 13.30 6.19
C ASN A 84 -24.20 13.50 7.62
N LEU A 85 -23.32 13.86 8.55
CA LEU A 85 -23.66 14.27 9.91
C LEU A 85 -23.70 15.79 10.01
N TYR A 86 -24.38 16.32 11.03
CA TYR A 86 -24.34 17.75 11.32
C TYR A 86 -22.90 18.16 11.71
N PRO A 87 -22.24 19.09 10.99
CA PRO A 87 -20.80 19.33 11.13
C PRO A 87 -20.48 20.37 12.22
N ASP A 88 -20.93 20.11 13.44
CA ASP A 88 -20.77 20.99 14.61
C ASP A 88 -19.41 20.86 15.32
N GLY A 89 -18.61 19.85 14.97
CA GLY A 89 -17.35 19.54 15.62
C GLY A 89 -17.49 18.90 17.00
N ILE A 90 -18.69 18.42 17.36
CA ILE A 90 -18.98 17.69 18.59
C ILE A 90 -19.03 16.19 18.29
N VAL A 91 -18.22 15.43 19.01
CA VAL A 91 -18.23 13.96 18.95
C VAL A 91 -19.28 13.45 19.93
N GLY A 92 -20.54 13.66 19.57
CA GLY A 92 -21.71 13.13 20.25
C GLY A 92 -22.08 11.72 19.80
N ARG A 93 -23.22 11.21 20.28
CA ARG A 93 -23.69 9.83 20.02
C ARG A 93 -23.61 9.42 18.54
N GLN A 94 -24.19 10.21 17.64
CA GLN A 94 -24.21 9.91 16.20
C GLN A 94 -22.80 9.86 15.60
N THR A 95 -21.95 10.84 15.93
CA THR A 95 -20.54 10.86 15.48
C THR A 95 -19.80 9.61 15.96
N LYS A 96 -19.96 9.23 17.24
CA LYS A 96 -19.35 8.03 17.82
C LYS A 96 -19.81 6.76 17.10
N GLU A 97 -21.12 6.60 16.87
CA GLU A 97 -21.68 5.43 16.19
C GLU A 97 -21.15 5.26 14.76
N VAL A 98 -21.05 6.36 14.00
CA VAL A 98 -20.47 6.30 12.65
C VAL A 98 -18.98 5.99 12.72
N LEU A 99 -18.24 6.63 13.64
CA LEU A 99 -16.81 6.42 13.79
C LEU A 99 -16.49 4.96 14.15
N SER A 100 -17.16 4.41 15.17
CA SER A 100 -17.01 3.00 15.57
C SER A 100 -17.32 2.04 14.43
N ARG A 101 -18.38 2.31 13.65
CA ARG A 101 -18.75 1.48 12.50
C ARG A 101 -17.70 1.53 11.38
N LYS A 102 -17.14 2.70 11.10
CA LYS A 102 -16.07 2.87 10.10
C LYS A 102 -14.79 2.17 10.53
N ILE A 103 -14.45 2.22 11.81
CA ILE A 103 -13.33 1.48 12.38
C ILE A 103 -13.56 -0.03 12.29
N ALA A 104 -14.72 -0.52 12.75
CA ALA A 104 -15.07 -1.94 12.68
C ALA A 104 -15.06 -2.50 11.24
N ALA A 105 -15.39 -1.68 10.25
CA ALA A 105 -15.30 -2.08 8.83
C ALA A 105 -13.86 -2.26 8.32
N ARG A 106 -12.86 -1.78 9.07
CA ARG A 106 -11.43 -1.91 8.72
C ARG A 106 -10.65 -2.73 9.75
N THR A 107 -11.30 -3.55 10.55
CA THR A 107 -10.60 -4.47 11.46
C THR A 107 -10.53 -5.88 10.90
N TYR A 108 -9.55 -6.64 11.39
CA TYR A 108 -9.41 -8.06 11.14
C TYR A 108 -9.09 -8.80 12.43
N THR A 109 -9.85 -9.86 12.72
CA THR A 109 -9.57 -10.77 13.83
C THR A 109 -8.57 -11.83 13.39
N VAL A 110 -7.40 -11.83 14.00
CA VAL A 110 -6.30 -12.77 13.75
C VAL A 110 -6.77 -14.20 14.00
N ARG A 111 -6.46 -15.10 13.06
CA ARG A 111 -6.77 -16.53 13.13
C ARG A 111 -5.51 -17.35 13.41
N ALA A 112 -5.69 -18.59 13.86
CA ALA A 112 -4.56 -19.52 14.03
C ALA A 112 -3.78 -19.68 12.71
N GLY A 113 -2.46 -19.49 12.77
CA GLY A 113 -1.57 -19.58 11.60
C GLY A 113 -1.44 -18.30 10.76
N ASP A 114 -2.12 -17.22 11.16
CA ASP A 114 -1.90 -15.90 10.56
C ASP A 114 -0.55 -15.31 10.97
N THR A 115 0.01 -14.49 10.07
CA THR A 115 1.13 -13.61 10.35
C THR A 115 0.78 -12.21 9.87
N LEU A 116 1.43 -11.18 10.40
CA LEU A 116 1.24 -9.81 9.89
C LEU A 116 1.49 -9.73 8.38
N TYR A 117 2.45 -10.50 7.87
CA TYR A 117 2.72 -10.59 6.44
C TYR A 117 1.51 -11.11 5.65
N LYS A 118 0.97 -12.28 6.02
CA LYS A 118 -0.21 -12.87 5.33
C LYS A 118 -1.42 -11.95 5.37
N ILE A 119 -1.65 -11.31 6.51
CA ILE A 119 -2.75 -10.34 6.68
C ILE A 119 -2.51 -9.12 5.80
N SER A 120 -1.32 -8.52 5.87
CA SER A 120 -0.99 -7.33 5.07
C SER A 120 -1.12 -7.60 3.57
N LEU A 121 -0.67 -8.76 3.09
CA LEU A 121 -0.81 -9.19 1.71
C LEU A 121 -2.28 -9.34 1.31
N LYS A 122 -3.08 -10.03 2.13
CA LYS A 122 -4.51 -10.27 1.87
C LYS A 122 -5.29 -8.98 1.70
N TYR A 123 -4.98 -7.97 2.51
CA TYR A 123 -5.68 -6.68 2.50
C TYR A 123 -4.97 -5.62 1.65
N GLY A 124 -3.91 -6.02 0.93
CA GLY A 124 -3.09 -5.13 0.13
C GLY A 124 -2.64 -3.93 0.95
N THR A 125 -1.82 -4.14 1.98
CA THR A 125 -1.17 -3.11 2.80
C THR A 125 0.22 -3.60 3.22
N SER A 126 0.97 -2.86 4.05
CA SER A 126 2.28 -3.28 4.53
C SER A 126 2.27 -3.73 5.99
N VAL A 127 3.18 -4.63 6.36
CA VAL A 127 3.39 -5.05 7.76
C VAL A 127 3.64 -3.83 8.65
N ASN A 128 4.50 -2.89 8.20
CA ASN A 128 4.79 -1.67 8.94
C ASN A 128 3.55 -0.79 9.13
N ALA A 129 2.69 -0.65 8.11
CA ALA A 129 1.45 0.10 8.23
C ALA A 129 0.48 -0.55 9.24
N VAL A 130 0.33 -1.87 9.19
CA VAL A 130 -0.46 -2.61 10.19
C VAL A 130 0.13 -2.43 11.59
N LYS A 131 1.44 -2.52 11.76
CA LYS A 131 2.10 -2.30 13.06
C LYS A 131 1.89 -0.90 13.59
N GLN A 132 2.09 0.12 12.76
CA GLN A 132 1.88 1.52 13.15
C GLN A 132 0.42 1.79 13.53
N ALA A 133 -0.54 1.31 12.73
CA ALA A 133 -1.96 1.46 13.02
C ALA A 133 -2.37 0.82 14.35
N ASN A 134 -1.71 -0.29 14.73
CA ASN A 134 -2.02 -1.06 15.93
C ASN A 134 -1.04 -0.85 17.09
N ASN A 135 -0.11 0.11 16.98
CA ASN A 135 0.94 0.35 17.95
C ASN A 135 1.75 -0.91 18.33
N LEU A 136 1.98 -1.81 17.36
CA LEU A 136 2.75 -3.04 17.56
C LEU A 136 4.25 -2.76 17.44
N LYS A 137 5.00 -3.20 18.46
CA LYS A 137 6.47 -3.06 18.49
C LYS A 137 7.20 -4.19 17.77
N SER A 138 6.57 -5.34 17.63
CA SER A 138 7.11 -6.54 16.97
C SER A 138 6.10 -7.12 15.98
N ASP A 139 6.50 -8.19 15.29
CA ASP A 139 5.64 -8.89 14.32
C ASP A 139 4.75 -9.96 14.96
N MET A 140 4.87 -10.13 16.28
CA MET A 140 4.13 -11.13 17.05
C MET A 140 2.66 -10.72 17.20
N ILE A 141 1.78 -11.63 16.82
CA ILE A 141 0.33 -11.51 16.94
C ILE A 141 -0.26 -12.82 17.46
N TYR A 142 -1.41 -12.74 18.12
CA TYR A 142 -2.08 -13.89 18.72
C TYR A 142 -3.45 -14.14 18.09
N PRO A 143 -3.88 -15.40 17.92
CA PRO A 143 -5.25 -15.70 17.52
C PRO A 143 -6.28 -15.02 18.43
N GLY A 144 -7.31 -14.44 17.82
CA GLY A 144 -8.33 -13.63 18.51
C GLY A 144 -7.98 -12.15 18.64
N GLN A 145 -6.72 -11.74 18.40
CA GLN A 145 -6.34 -10.33 18.40
C GLN A 145 -7.05 -9.58 17.26
N VAL A 146 -7.63 -8.41 17.57
CA VAL A 146 -8.24 -7.55 16.56
C VAL A 146 -7.23 -6.52 16.10
N LEU A 147 -7.01 -6.45 14.79
CA LEU A 147 -6.08 -5.50 14.17
C LEU A 147 -6.83 -4.50 13.31
N LEU A 148 -6.51 -3.22 13.45
CA LEU A 148 -6.78 -2.19 12.45
C LEU A 148 -5.98 -2.49 11.19
N ILE A 149 -6.66 -2.70 10.08
CA ILE A 149 -6.04 -2.98 8.79
C ILE A 149 -6.12 -1.71 7.95
N PRO A 150 -5.02 -0.93 7.87
CA PRO A 150 -5.02 0.24 7.03
C PRO A 150 -5.23 -0.21 5.59
N SER A 151 -6.05 0.56 4.87
CA SER A 151 -5.99 0.58 3.41
C SER A 151 -4.52 0.61 2.99
N SER A 152 -4.06 -0.10 1.95
CA SER A 152 -3.09 0.59 1.09
C SER A 152 -3.63 1.99 0.87
N GLY A 153 -2.76 3.00 0.79
CA GLY A 153 -3.18 4.33 0.38
C GLY A 153 -3.75 4.36 -1.04
N THR A 154 -4.72 3.53 -1.41
CA THR A 154 -5.84 3.90 -2.26
C THR A 154 -6.72 4.84 -1.43
N THR A 155 -6.30 6.10 -1.37
CA THR A 155 -7.32 7.15 -1.45
C THR A 155 -8.23 6.77 -2.60
N THR A 156 -9.53 6.75 -2.35
CA THR A 156 -10.55 7.01 -3.37
C THR A 156 -9.95 7.92 -4.44
N PRO A 157 -10.08 7.62 -5.74
CA PRO A 157 -9.52 8.48 -6.78
C PRO A 157 -10.16 9.87 -6.68
N SER A 158 -9.55 10.77 -5.91
CA SER A 158 -9.72 12.19 -6.11
C SER A 158 -9.03 12.48 -7.42
N ARG A 159 -9.84 12.57 -8.46
CA ARG A 159 -9.61 13.29 -9.71
C ARG A 159 -8.38 14.21 -9.62
N GLY A 160 -7.25 13.77 -10.19
CA GLY A 160 -6.21 14.68 -10.69
C GLY A 160 -4.93 14.91 -9.88
N GLY A 161 -4.64 14.18 -8.79
CA GLY A 161 -3.34 14.26 -8.12
C GLY A 161 -2.33 13.24 -8.66
N ILE A 162 -1.25 13.66 -9.33
CA ILE A 162 -0.16 12.77 -9.71
C ILE A 162 0.47 12.19 -8.43
N ARG A 163 0.27 10.89 -8.17
CA ARG A 163 1.01 10.18 -7.13
C ARG A 163 2.35 9.73 -7.70
N TYR A 164 3.43 10.34 -7.23
CA TYR A 164 4.76 9.91 -7.59
C TYR A 164 5.09 8.55 -6.95
N PRO A 165 5.87 7.69 -7.63
CA PRO A 165 6.39 6.44 -7.08
C PRO A 165 7.19 6.65 -5.78
N GLU A 166 7.10 5.70 -4.86
CA GLU A 166 7.78 5.78 -3.56
C GLU A 166 9.30 5.57 -3.71
N ALA A 167 10.11 6.52 -3.24
CA ALA A 167 11.57 6.34 -3.07
C ALA A 167 11.87 5.46 -1.85
N ALA A 168 11.44 4.20 -1.90
CA ALA A 168 11.55 3.24 -0.81
C ALA A 168 12.99 2.71 -0.67
N ASP A 169 13.39 2.48 0.58
CA ASP A 169 14.71 1.98 0.94
C ASP A 169 14.87 0.50 0.60
N TRP A 170 16.00 0.14 -0.01
CA TRP A 170 16.30 -1.22 -0.43
C TRP A 170 16.34 -2.20 0.75
N TRP A 171 17.00 -1.81 1.83
CA TRP A 171 17.35 -2.70 2.94
C TRP A 171 16.18 -2.98 3.85
N THR A 172 15.28 -2.02 4.01
CA THR A 172 14.19 -2.09 4.98
C THR A 172 12.84 -2.38 4.34
N ASP A 173 12.73 -2.27 3.02
CA ASP A 173 11.44 -2.39 2.34
C ASP A 173 11.50 -3.17 1.02
N VAL A 174 12.14 -2.58 -0.01
CA VAL A 174 11.96 -3.06 -1.39
C VAL A 174 12.40 -4.51 -1.57
N GLN A 175 13.49 -4.93 -0.93
CA GLN A 175 14.00 -6.31 -1.07
C GLN A 175 13.01 -7.38 -0.60
N TYR A 176 12.07 -7.02 0.29
CA TYR A 176 11.02 -7.90 0.83
C TYR A 176 9.73 -7.88 0.00
N VAL A 177 9.55 -6.85 -0.84
CA VAL A 177 8.41 -6.74 -1.76
C VAL A 177 8.76 -7.31 -3.13
N PHE A 178 9.90 -6.90 -3.69
CA PHE A 178 10.38 -7.38 -4.97
C PHE A 178 11.28 -8.59 -4.77
N THR A 179 10.74 -9.72 -4.30
CA THR A 179 11.54 -10.91 -3.94
C THR A 179 12.10 -11.65 -5.16
N ARG A 180 13.09 -12.53 -4.97
CA ARG A 180 13.63 -13.37 -6.06
C ARG A 180 12.50 -14.20 -6.70
N GLY A 181 12.47 -14.25 -8.02
CA GLY A 181 11.40 -14.88 -8.81
C GLY A 181 10.21 -13.96 -9.11
N SER A 182 10.06 -12.84 -8.39
CA SER A 182 8.98 -11.88 -8.66
C SER A 182 9.09 -11.31 -10.07
N ILE A 183 7.93 -11.14 -10.70
CA ILE A 183 7.78 -10.40 -11.96
C ILE A 183 7.35 -8.98 -11.63
N ALA A 184 8.03 -8.01 -12.23
CA ALA A 184 7.72 -6.59 -12.09
C ALA A 184 7.52 -5.95 -13.48
N THR A 185 6.72 -4.88 -13.53
CA THR A 185 6.70 -3.98 -14.69
C THR A 185 7.62 -2.81 -14.42
N VAL A 186 8.55 -2.56 -15.33
CA VAL A 186 9.47 -1.42 -15.29
C VAL A 186 9.04 -0.42 -16.35
N THR A 187 8.91 0.85 -15.99
CA THR A 187 8.63 1.96 -16.90
C THR A 187 9.74 2.97 -16.85
N ASP A 188 10.35 3.29 -18.00
CA ASP A 188 11.33 4.36 -18.10
C ASP A 188 10.65 5.73 -18.03
N VAL A 189 11.14 6.60 -17.14
CA VAL A 189 10.49 7.90 -16.84
C VAL A 189 10.55 8.85 -18.03
N ASP A 190 11.63 8.82 -18.82
CA ASP A 190 11.84 9.78 -19.90
C ASP A 190 11.13 9.38 -21.19
N THR A 191 11.10 8.08 -21.51
CA THR A 191 10.47 7.57 -22.74
C THR A 191 9.04 7.09 -22.56
N GLY A 192 8.63 6.79 -21.32
CA GLY A 192 7.33 6.16 -21.01
C GLY A 192 7.23 4.69 -21.44
N ILE A 193 8.30 4.09 -21.97
CA ILE A 193 8.29 2.69 -22.43
C ILE A 193 8.27 1.76 -21.21
N SER A 194 7.34 0.81 -21.23
CA SER A 194 7.18 -0.22 -20.19
C SER A 194 7.47 -1.63 -20.69
N TYR A 195 8.14 -2.42 -19.86
CA TYR A 195 8.46 -3.82 -20.11
C TYR A 195 8.48 -4.63 -18.81
N GLN A 196 8.38 -5.95 -18.94
CA GLN A 196 8.38 -6.86 -17.78
C GLN A 196 9.77 -7.42 -17.50
N VAL A 197 10.05 -7.63 -16.22
CA VAL A 197 11.32 -8.17 -15.73
C VAL A 197 11.06 -9.23 -14.66
N ARG A 198 12.01 -10.15 -14.50
CA ARG A 198 12.06 -11.07 -13.36
C ARG A 198 13.27 -10.73 -12.50
N ARG A 199 13.09 -10.61 -11.17
CA ARG A 199 14.24 -10.54 -10.26
C ARG A 199 14.87 -11.93 -10.12
N LYS A 200 16.15 -12.07 -10.41
CA LYS A 200 16.92 -13.31 -10.28
C LYS A 200 17.69 -13.37 -8.99
N GLY A 201 18.29 -12.25 -8.60
CA GLY A 201 19.26 -12.23 -7.51
C GLY A 201 19.46 -10.84 -6.92
N GLY A 202 20.72 -10.57 -6.58
CA GLY A 202 21.19 -9.31 -6.02
C GLY A 202 20.95 -9.20 -4.51
N THR A 203 22.05 -9.02 -3.77
CA THR A 203 22.04 -8.73 -2.33
C THR A 203 21.97 -7.22 -2.08
N ASN A 204 22.74 -6.45 -2.84
CA ASN A 204 22.89 -5.00 -2.66
C ASN A 204 21.85 -4.18 -3.45
N HIS A 205 21.21 -4.81 -4.43
CA HIS A 205 20.19 -4.28 -5.34
C HIS A 205 19.46 -5.45 -6.01
N ALA A 206 18.55 -5.19 -6.95
CA ALA A 206 17.85 -6.25 -7.68
C ALA A 206 18.58 -6.59 -8.99
N ASP A 207 19.15 -7.79 -9.07
CA ASP A 207 19.62 -8.36 -10.33
C ASP A 207 18.40 -8.87 -11.11
N CYS A 208 18.15 -8.30 -12.28
CA CYS A 208 16.96 -8.55 -13.07
C CYS A 208 17.28 -9.00 -14.49
N GLU A 209 16.35 -9.72 -15.10
CA GLU A 209 16.33 -10.03 -16.53
C GLU A 209 15.03 -9.52 -17.16
N PRO A 210 15.03 -9.11 -18.45
CA PRO A 210 13.78 -8.95 -19.18
C PRO A 210 13.04 -10.29 -19.26
N LEU A 211 11.71 -10.28 -19.13
CA LEU A 211 10.92 -11.50 -19.06
C LEU A 211 10.84 -12.23 -20.42
N THR A 212 10.82 -11.48 -21.52
CA THR A 212 10.67 -12.00 -22.89
C THR A 212 11.60 -11.30 -23.88
N LYS A 213 11.76 -11.87 -25.09
CA LYS A 213 12.48 -11.20 -26.20
C LYS A 213 11.89 -9.84 -26.56
N ALA A 214 10.58 -9.66 -26.42
CA ALA A 214 9.92 -8.39 -26.67
C ALA A 214 10.26 -7.35 -25.59
N ASP A 215 10.35 -7.77 -24.33
CA ASP A 215 10.78 -6.91 -23.22
C ASP A 215 12.25 -6.49 -23.39
N THR A 216 13.10 -7.41 -23.82
CA THR A 216 14.49 -7.14 -24.19
C THR A 216 14.58 -6.09 -25.30
N ALA A 217 13.78 -6.21 -26.36
CA ALA A 217 13.78 -5.24 -27.46
C ALA A 217 13.36 -3.84 -26.99
N LYS A 218 12.33 -3.74 -26.14
CA LYS A 218 11.90 -2.47 -25.53
C LYS A 218 12.98 -1.85 -24.65
N MET A 219 13.62 -2.67 -23.81
CA MET A 219 14.74 -2.22 -22.99
C MET A 219 15.88 -1.68 -23.87
N LYS A 220 16.24 -2.39 -24.94
CA LYS A 220 17.27 -1.94 -25.88
C LYS A 220 16.87 -0.64 -26.60
N GLN A 221 15.58 -0.46 -26.93
CA GLN A 221 15.04 0.76 -27.52
C GLN A 221 15.20 1.97 -26.59
N ILE A 222 14.98 1.81 -25.27
CA ILE A 222 15.18 2.87 -24.27
C ILE A 222 16.63 3.41 -24.29
N TYR A 223 17.59 2.57 -24.67
CA TYR A 223 19.01 2.94 -24.81
C TYR A 223 19.43 3.19 -26.27
N GLY A 224 18.50 3.57 -27.15
CA GLY A 224 18.82 3.94 -28.53
C GLY A 224 19.29 2.76 -29.38
N GLY A 225 18.87 1.53 -29.05
CA GLY A 225 19.23 0.32 -29.78
C GLY A 225 20.57 -0.30 -29.38
N GLN A 226 21.24 0.22 -28.35
CA GLN A 226 22.53 -0.29 -27.84
C GLN A 226 22.47 -0.61 -26.36
N TRP A 227 23.34 -1.49 -25.88
CA TRP A 227 23.50 -1.74 -24.44
C TRP A 227 24.32 -0.61 -23.80
N SER A 228 23.98 -0.21 -22.57
CA SER A 228 24.60 0.94 -21.94
C SER A 228 24.58 0.89 -20.42
N TRP A 229 25.67 1.35 -19.80
CA TRP A 229 25.75 1.58 -18.35
C TRP A 229 25.08 2.89 -17.90
N ALA A 230 24.49 3.68 -18.80
CA ALA A 230 23.83 4.93 -18.45
C ALA A 230 22.72 4.69 -17.41
N ARG A 231 22.67 5.53 -16.38
CA ARG A 231 21.68 5.44 -15.31
C ARG A 231 20.41 6.10 -15.80
N ARG A 232 19.30 5.38 -15.73
CA ARG A 232 17.99 5.91 -16.09
C ARG A 232 17.06 5.87 -14.89
N ALA A 233 16.18 6.86 -14.80
CA ALA A 233 15.12 6.93 -13.80
C ALA A 233 13.97 6.04 -14.25
N VAL A 234 13.53 5.13 -13.39
CA VAL A 234 12.47 4.17 -13.73
C VAL A 234 11.47 4.00 -12.60
N ILE A 235 10.27 3.55 -12.97
CA ILE A 235 9.19 3.19 -12.07
C ILE A 235 9.06 1.67 -12.07
N VAL A 236 9.07 1.05 -10.90
CA VAL A 236 8.92 -0.40 -10.74
C VAL A 236 7.60 -0.70 -10.06
N SER A 237 6.67 -1.31 -10.80
CA SER A 237 5.39 -1.79 -10.29
C SER A 237 5.47 -3.30 -10.03
N VAL A 238 5.34 -3.70 -8.77
CA VAL A 238 5.43 -5.10 -8.32
C VAL A 238 4.56 -5.34 -7.10
N ASN A 239 3.81 -6.44 -7.11
CA ASN A 239 2.96 -6.85 -5.98
C ASN A 239 2.02 -5.72 -5.47
N GLY A 240 1.47 -4.93 -6.39
CA GLY A 240 0.55 -3.82 -6.09
C GLY A 240 1.23 -2.56 -5.54
N ARG A 241 2.56 -2.53 -5.41
CA ARG A 241 3.34 -1.35 -5.01
C ARG A 241 4.09 -0.76 -6.19
N VAL A 242 4.32 0.55 -6.12
CA VAL A 242 4.96 1.32 -7.19
C VAL A 242 6.13 2.09 -6.59
N PHE A 243 7.35 1.73 -7.01
CA PHE A 243 8.59 2.26 -6.47
C PHE A 243 9.32 3.13 -7.49
N ALA A 244 9.92 4.21 -7.00
CA ALA A 244 10.93 4.95 -7.72
C ALA A 244 12.24 4.16 -7.67
N ALA A 245 12.88 4.00 -8.82
CA ALA A 245 14.10 3.23 -8.95
C ALA A 245 15.01 3.87 -10.01
N SER A 246 16.19 3.28 -10.14
CA SER A 246 17.09 3.54 -11.24
C SER A 246 17.58 2.22 -11.83
N GLN A 247 17.82 2.19 -13.13
CA GLN A 247 18.42 1.03 -13.78
C GLN A 247 19.56 1.42 -14.71
N ASN A 248 20.37 0.44 -15.07
CA ASN A 248 21.22 0.49 -16.25
C ASN A 248 20.72 -0.50 -17.32
N GLY A 249 21.28 -0.40 -18.52
CA GLY A 249 20.89 -1.18 -19.70
C GLY A 249 21.84 -2.29 -20.08
N MET A 250 22.98 -2.41 -19.39
CA MET A 250 24.07 -3.28 -19.81
C MET A 250 23.87 -4.69 -19.25
N PRO A 251 23.77 -5.72 -20.10
CA PRO A 251 23.85 -7.11 -19.65
C PRO A 251 25.23 -7.38 -19.04
N HIS A 252 25.27 -8.02 -17.87
CA HIS A 252 26.50 -8.41 -17.19
C HIS A 252 26.28 -9.58 -16.23
N GLY A 253 27.39 -10.08 -15.67
CA GLY A 253 27.42 -11.25 -14.80
C GLY A 253 27.15 -12.56 -15.55
N LEU A 254 27.33 -13.68 -14.84
CA LEU A 254 27.13 -15.01 -15.40
C LEU A 254 25.75 -15.53 -14.93
N TYR A 255 24.78 -15.54 -15.84
CA TYR A 255 23.56 -16.33 -15.71
C TYR A 255 23.26 -16.99 -17.06
N ASP A 256 23.08 -18.32 -17.06
CA ASP A 256 22.77 -19.13 -18.24
C ASP A 256 21.30 -18.99 -18.65
N ILE A 257 20.97 -18.05 -19.54
CA ILE A 257 19.57 -17.80 -19.95
C ILE A 257 19.51 -17.56 -21.47
N TYR A 258 19.00 -18.55 -22.20
CA TYR A 258 19.17 -18.64 -23.66
C TYR A 258 17.94 -18.20 -24.48
N ASP A 259 16.83 -17.76 -23.87
CA ASP A 259 15.55 -17.59 -24.58
C ASP A 259 14.95 -16.18 -24.61
N ASN A 260 15.50 -15.20 -23.87
CA ASN A 260 15.01 -13.80 -23.88
C ASN A 260 15.87 -12.84 -24.71
N ASN A 261 16.94 -13.31 -25.35
CA ASN A 261 17.89 -12.49 -26.14
C ASN A 261 18.63 -11.42 -25.31
N PHE A 262 18.79 -11.64 -24.00
CA PHE A 262 19.50 -10.78 -23.07
C PHE A 262 20.56 -11.60 -22.31
N ASP A 263 21.83 -11.37 -22.64
CA ASP A 263 22.94 -12.18 -22.16
C ASP A 263 23.40 -11.75 -20.75
N GLY A 264 22.82 -12.36 -19.72
CA GLY A 264 23.12 -12.10 -18.31
C GLY A 264 21.98 -11.39 -17.58
N HIS A 265 22.32 -10.45 -16.70
CA HIS A 265 21.35 -9.63 -15.96
C HIS A 265 21.71 -8.15 -16.03
N PHE A 266 20.79 -7.30 -15.56
CA PHE A 266 21.03 -5.89 -15.31
C PHE A 266 20.58 -5.49 -13.91
N CYS A 267 21.07 -4.35 -13.43
CA CYS A 267 20.77 -3.89 -12.08
C CYS A 267 19.58 -2.94 -12.08
N ILE A 268 18.67 -3.15 -11.13
CA ILE A 268 17.71 -2.14 -10.69
C ILE A 268 18.07 -1.74 -9.25
N HIS A 269 18.40 -0.47 -9.08
CA HIS A 269 18.77 0.18 -7.83
C HIS A 269 17.59 0.96 -7.26
N PHE A 270 17.40 0.84 -5.95
CA PHE A 270 16.43 1.62 -5.18
C PHE A 270 17.18 2.57 -4.24
N LYS A 271 16.43 3.28 -3.38
CA LYS A 271 17.06 4.18 -2.40
C LYS A 271 17.99 3.38 -1.50
N ASN A 272 19.20 3.90 -1.29
CA ASN A 272 20.29 3.29 -0.51
C ASN A 272 20.78 1.90 -0.98
N SER A 273 20.35 1.41 -2.15
CA SER A 273 20.98 0.27 -2.81
C SER A 273 22.46 0.54 -3.07
N ARG A 274 23.27 -0.53 -3.10
CA ARG A 274 24.72 -0.45 -3.33
C ARG A 274 25.11 -1.18 -4.61
N THR A 275 26.20 -0.77 -5.24
CA THR A 275 26.76 -1.44 -6.43
C THR A 275 27.47 -2.76 -6.07
N HIS A 276 27.64 -3.67 -7.04
CA HIS A 276 28.38 -4.92 -6.84
C HIS A 276 29.86 -4.69 -6.57
N GLY A 277 30.55 -3.96 -7.46
CA GLY A 277 32.02 -3.86 -7.45
C GLY A 277 32.62 -3.06 -6.30
N THR A 278 31.94 -1.99 -5.86
CA THR A 278 32.47 -1.11 -4.80
C THR A 278 31.71 -1.21 -3.48
N ASN A 279 30.55 -1.90 -3.46
CA ASN A 279 29.64 -1.96 -2.32
C ASN A 279 29.33 -0.56 -1.75
N ARG A 280 29.20 0.43 -2.63
CA ARG A 280 28.91 1.82 -2.30
C ARG A 280 27.56 2.23 -2.86
N VAL A 281 26.95 3.21 -2.20
CA VAL A 281 25.83 3.95 -2.76
C VAL A 281 26.37 4.79 -3.92
N ASP A 282 25.78 4.63 -5.11
CA ASP A 282 26.16 5.37 -6.32
C ASP A 282 25.24 6.59 -6.46
N GLU A 283 25.85 7.79 -6.49
CA GLU A 283 25.11 9.05 -6.49
C GLU A 283 24.24 9.23 -7.73
N ALA A 284 24.70 8.76 -8.90
CA ALA A 284 23.94 8.84 -10.14
C ALA A 284 22.67 7.97 -10.08
N HIS A 285 22.76 6.76 -9.51
CA HIS A 285 21.60 5.94 -9.23
C HIS A 285 20.65 6.61 -8.23
N GLN A 286 21.16 7.21 -7.14
CA GLN A 286 20.30 7.89 -6.17
C GLN A 286 19.60 9.11 -6.77
N ALA A 287 20.30 9.92 -7.59
CA ALA A 287 19.69 11.03 -8.31
C ALA A 287 18.57 10.54 -9.23
N ALA A 288 18.79 9.48 -10.00
CA ALA A 288 17.77 8.89 -10.87
C ALA A 288 16.56 8.34 -10.07
N VAL A 289 16.76 7.74 -8.90
CA VAL A 289 15.67 7.35 -7.98
C VAL A 289 14.87 8.58 -7.55
N MET A 290 15.53 9.67 -7.17
CA MET A 290 14.84 10.90 -6.76
C MET A 290 14.07 11.56 -7.92
N LYS A 291 14.63 11.54 -9.14
CA LYS A 291 13.93 11.96 -10.36
C LYS A 291 12.66 11.12 -10.59
N ALA A 292 12.76 9.80 -10.48
CA ALA A 292 11.60 8.91 -10.62
C ALA A 292 10.54 9.15 -9.54
N ALA A 293 10.94 9.59 -8.34
CA ALA A 293 10.03 9.97 -7.26
C ALA A 293 9.46 11.40 -7.39
N GLY A 294 9.70 12.09 -8.50
CA GLY A 294 9.12 13.41 -8.78
C GLY A 294 9.86 14.58 -8.16
N TYR A 295 11.05 14.37 -7.60
CA TYR A 295 11.88 15.47 -7.11
C TYR A 295 12.57 16.16 -8.29
N ARG A 296 12.54 17.49 -8.28
CA ARG A 296 13.39 18.30 -9.17
C ARG A 296 14.81 18.23 -8.61
N ILE A 297 15.70 17.60 -9.36
CA ILE A 297 17.13 17.49 -9.10
C ILE A 297 17.92 18.42 -10.03
#